data_AF-A0A941NJC6-F1
#
_entry.id   AF-A0A941NJC6-F1
#
_cell.length_a   1.000
_cell.length_b   1.000
_cell.length_c   1.000
_cell.angle_alpha   90.00
_cell.angle_beta   90.00
_cell.angle_gamma   90.00
#
_symmetry.space_group_name_H-M   'P 1'
#
loop_
_entity.id
_entity.type
_entity.pdbx_description
1 polymer ?
#
loop_
_entity_poly.entity_id
_entity_poly.type
_entity_poly.pdbx_seq_one_letter_code
_entity_poly.pdbx_strand_id
1 'polypeptide(L)'
;ALLGAAPMDRGRILMLEPRRLAARAAAARMASLIGEKVGQTVGFRTRLESAVSSATRIEVVTTGLLVRRLLGDPGLDGVSAVILDEIHERSLEADLALALCLDAQAMLRPDLRLLAMSATLDGARLSAIMNAPIVESAGRMHPVEIRHAARDIADLRDLPGAMARAIRVALAEAPGDILAFLPGMGEIRRTETALDGLDAAVLPLHGDLPPATQDLALRPADGRRVVLATAIAETSLTVPGVRIVIDGGFRRAPRFDSASGLTRLATERVSRAAADQRAGRAGREAPGLAIRLWTEAAQRGLRAYDRPEILDAELSGLVLDCAAWGTPPGELTFPDAPPEGPLAAARALLADLGAMDEAGGITPLGKRMSTLGAHPRLAAMMLAAEESGEAARACDIAALLEGRDPLRAGMETPADIMTRLEAIADPS
;
A
#
# COMPACT_ATOMS: atom_id res chain seq x y z
N ALA A 1 -15.63 -18.36 -17.32
CA ALA A 1 -14.97 -18.24 -18.65
C ALA A 1 -13.44 -18.14 -18.51
N LEU A 2 -12.89 -17.07 -17.92
CA LEU A 2 -11.43 -16.86 -17.83
C LEU A 2 -10.66 -17.96 -17.06
N LEU A 3 -11.21 -18.47 -15.94
CA LEU A 3 -10.59 -19.56 -15.18
C LEU A 3 -10.47 -20.91 -15.92
N GLY A 4 -11.22 -21.07 -17.02
CA GLY A 4 -11.18 -22.25 -17.87
C GLY A 4 -10.44 -22.04 -19.19
N ALA A 5 -9.86 -20.86 -19.41
CA ALA A 5 -9.05 -20.58 -20.60
C ALA A 5 -7.60 -21.01 -20.35
N ALA A 6 -6.94 -21.62 -21.33
CA ALA A 6 -5.54 -21.97 -21.22
C ALA A 6 -4.62 -20.71 -21.24
N PRO A 7 -3.56 -20.65 -20.42
CA PRO A 7 -3.11 -21.66 -19.45
C PRO A 7 -3.68 -21.48 -18.04
N MET A 8 -4.68 -20.61 -17.84
CA MET A 8 -5.25 -20.31 -16.51
C MET A 8 -5.93 -21.53 -15.89
N ASP A 9 -6.44 -22.45 -16.71
CA ASP A 9 -7.03 -23.72 -16.31
C ASP A 9 -6.08 -24.64 -15.53
N ARG A 10 -4.76 -24.45 -15.65
CA ARG A 10 -3.72 -25.35 -15.09
C ARG A 10 -3.19 -24.95 -13.73
N GLY A 11 -3.63 -23.83 -13.15
CA GLY A 11 -3.09 -23.35 -11.89
C GLY A 11 -3.92 -22.29 -11.20
N ARG A 12 -3.31 -21.71 -10.17
CA ARG A 12 -3.81 -20.53 -9.45
C ARG A 12 -3.38 -19.25 -10.15
N ILE A 13 -4.20 -18.22 -10.00
CA ILE A 13 -3.90 -16.84 -10.34
C ILE A 13 -3.58 -16.12 -9.04
N LEU A 14 -2.40 -15.53 -8.95
CA LEU A 14 -2.05 -14.62 -7.87
C LEU A 14 -2.40 -13.20 -8.30
N MET A 15 -3.15 -12.48 -7.49
CA MET A 15 -3.48 -11.07 -7.74
C MET A 15 -2.91 -10.23 -6.60
N LEU A 16 -2.03 -9.31 -6.94
CA LEU A 16 -1.37 -8.45 -5.98
C LEU A 16 -2.24 -7.24 -5.70
N GLU A 17 -2.34 -6.90 -4.41
CA GLU A 17 -2.93 -5.66 -3.94
C GLU A 17 -1.96 -4.99 -2.96
N PRO A 18 -1.73 -3.67 -3.05
CA PRO A 18 -0.70 -2.99 -2.27
C PRO A 18 -1.00 -2.99 -0.77
N ARG A 19 -2.27 -3.22 -0.39
CA ARG A 19 -2.73 -3.06 0.99
C ARG A 19 -3.66 -4.18 1.41
N ARG A 20 -3.60 -4.55 2.69
CA ARG A 20 -4.44 -5.61 3.29
C ARG A 20 -5.94 -5.37 3.09
N LEU A 21 -6.39 -4.13 3.29
CA LEU A 21 -7.81 -3.78 3.12
C LEU A 21 -8.24 -3.95 1.66
N ALA A 22 -7.40 -3.54 0.71
CA ALA A 22 -7.65 -3.70 -0.72
C ALA A 22 -7.71 -5.19 -1.09
N ALA A 23 -6.75 -5.99 -0.65
CA ALA A 23 -6.74 -7.45 -0.85
C ALA A 23 -8.04 -8.13 -0.37
N ARG A 24 -8.48 -7.80 0.84
CA ARG A 24 -9.72 -8.34 1.42
C ARG A 24 -10.95 -7.86 0.66
N ALA A 25 -11.03 -6.57 0.34
CA ALA A 25 -12.16 -5.99 -0.38
C ALA A 25 -12.28 -6.53 -1.81
N ALA A 26 -11.16 -6.68 -2.52
CA ALA A 26 -11.11 -7.24 -3.87
C ALA A 26 -11.57 -8.71 -3.87
N ALA A 27 -11.04 -9.54 -2.95
CA ALA A 27 -11.45 -10.94 -2.82
C ALA A 27 -12.94 -11.07 -2.46
N ALA A 28 -13.43 -10.28 -1.51
CA ALA A 28 -14.84 -10.27 -1.14
C ALA A 28 -15.75 -9.85 -2.29
N ARG A 29 -15.37 -8.80 -3.04
CA ARG A 29 -16.11 -8.35 -4.21
C ARG A 29 -16.15 -9.43 -5.29
N MET A 30 -15.01 -10.00 -5.65
CA MET A 30 -14.93 -11.06 -6.66
C MET A 30 -15.73 -12.30 -6.27
N ALA A 31 -15.66 -12.74 -5.01
CA ALA A 31 -16.47 -13.86 -4.51
C ALA A 31 -17.97 -13.56 -4.59
N SER A 32 -18.41 -12.35 -4.20
CA SER A 32 -19.82 -11.96 -4.29
C SER A 32 -20.35 -11.93 -5.73
N LEU A 33 -19.52 -11.54 -6.71
CA LEU A 33 -19.91 -11.47 -8.12
C LEU A 33 -20.20 -12.85 -8.72
N ILE A 34 -19.65 -13.91 -8.14
CA ILE A 34 -19.90 -15.30 -8.55
C ILE A 34 -20.84 -16.05 -7.58
N GLY A 35 -21.41 -15.36 -6.58
CA GLY A 35 -22.32 -15.95 -5.61
C GLY A 35 -21.66 -16.88 -4.59
N GLU A 36 -20.35 -16.75 -4.38
CA GLU A 36 -19.56 -17.59 -3.47
C GLU A 36 -19.13 -16.87 -2.20
N LYS A 37 -18.71 -17.65 -1.19
CA LYS A 37 -18.02 -17.11 -0.02
C LYS A 37 -16.51 -17.03 -0.28
N VAL A 38 -15.87 -16.01 0.29
CA VAL A 38 -14.40 -15.91 0.29
C VAL A 38 -13.77 -17.17 0.90
N GLY A 39 -12.71 -17.66 0.27
CA GLY A 39 -12.04 -18.92 0.62
C GLY A 39 -12.48 -20.11 -0.23
N GLN A 40 -13.51 -19.96 -1.06
CA GLN A 40 -13.88 -20.92 -2.12
C GLN A 40 -13.02 -20.66 -3.36
N THR A 41 -13.61 -20.40 -4.53
CA THR A 41 -12.87 -20.15 -5.78
C THR A 41 -11.97 -18.92 -5.67
N VAL A 42 -12.40 -17.90 -4.93
CA VAL A 42 -11.64 -16.68 -4.65
C VAL A 42 -11.30 -16.62 -3.17
N GLY A 43 -10.02 -16.42 -2.86
CA GLY A 43 -9.52 -16.26 -1.51
C GLY A 43 -8.51 -15.13 -1.42
N PHE A 44 -8.05 -14.85 -0.20
CA PHE A 44 -6.98 -13.88 0.00
C PHE A 44 -6.01 -14.35 1.07
N ARG A 45 -4.79 -13.82 1.02
CA ARG A 45 -3.77 -14.00 2.04
C ARG A 45 -3.01 -12.71 2.28
N THR A 46 -2.94 -12.31 3.54
CA THR A 46 -2.12 -11.19 4.02
C THR A 46 -1.20 -11.69 5.13
N ARG A 47 -0.34 -10.81 5.68
CA ARG A 47 0.52 -11.15 6.83
C ARG A 47 -0.26 -11.64 8.06
N LEU A 48 -1.47 -11.13 8.30
CA LEU A 48 -2.24 -11.41 9.54
C LEU A 48 -3.46 -12.31 9.34
N GLU A 49 -4.01 -12.33 8.13
CA GLU A 49 -5.30 -12.97 7.85
C GLU A 49 -5.21 -13.75 6.54
N SER A 50 -5.87 -14.90 6.50
CA SER A 50 -6.03 -15.68 5.27
C SER A 50 -7.38 -16.37 5.22
N ALA A 51 -7.97 -16.41 4.04
CA ALA A 51 -9.16 -17.19 3.74
C ALA A 51 -8.96 -17.85 2.38
N VAL A 52 -8.35 -19.04 2.37
CA VAL A 52 -8.09 -19.85 1.18
C VAL A 52 -8.36 -21.32 1.48
N SER A 53 -8.63 -22.11 0.45
CA SER A 53 -8.80 -23.56 0.53
C SER A 53 -8.14 -24.25 -0.67
N SER A 54 -8.21 -25.58 -0.74
CA SER A 54 -7.81 -26.35 -1.92
C SER A 54 -8.63 -26.02 -3.17
N ALA A 55 -9.83 -25.43 -3.01
CA ALA A 55 -10.67 -25.00 -4.12
C ALA A 55 -10.27 -23.61 -4.68
N THR A 56 -9.40 -22.86 -3.98
CA THR A 56 -9.05 -21.50 -4.37
C THR A 56 -8.23 -21.47 -5.66
N ARG A 57 -8.76 -20.74 -6.64
CA ARG A 57 -8.16 -20.51 -7.96
C ARG A 57 -7.63 -19.09 -8.13
N ILE A 58 -8.24 -18.10 -7.47
CA ILE A 58 -7.75 -16.72 -7.43
C ILE A 58 -7.35 -16.42 -5.98
N GLU A 59 -6.06 -16.24 -5.74
CA GLU A 59 -5.51 -15.88 -4.43
C GLU A 59 -5.05 -14.42 -4.48
N VAL A 60 -5.80 -13.53 -3.81
CA VAL A 60 -5.43 -12.12 -3.68
C VAL A 60 -4.41 -11.99 -2.55
N VAL A 61 -3.22 -11.48 -2.85
CA VAL A 61 -2.10 -11.40 -1.91
C VAL A 61 -1.57 -9.98 -1.78
N THR A 62 -1.00 -9.65 -0.63
CA THR A 62 -0.22 -8.41 -0.51
C THR A 62 1.13 -8.56 -1.20
N THR A 63 1.66 -7.45 -1.73
CA THR A 63 2.90 -7.41 -2.49
C THR A 63 4.08 -8.09 -1.80
N GLY A 64 4.39 -7.74 -0.55
CA GLY A 64 5.46 -8.41 0.21
C GLY A 64 5.28 -9.93 0.39
N LEU A 65 4.04 -10.45 0.37
CA LEU A 65 3.80 -11.90 0.43
C LEU A 65 4.20 -12.59 -0.88
N LEU A 66 4.01 -11.95 -2.04
CA LEU A 66 4.49 -12.50 -3.31
C LEU A 66 6.02 -12.53 -3.31
N VAL A 67 6.69 -11.45 -2.88
CA VAL A 67 8.16 -11.40 -2.82
C VAL A 67 8.69 -12.56 -1.98
N ARG A 68 8.14 -12.77 -0.78
CA ARG A 68 8.56 -13.90 0.09
C ARG A 68 8.27 -15.25 -0.55
N ARG A 69 7.17 -15.39 -1.29
CA ARG A 69 6.84 -16.63 -2.01
C ARG A 69 7.83 -16.92 -3.13
N LEU A 70 8.18 -15.91 -3.93
CA LEU A 70 9.21 -16.02 -4.98
C LEU A 70 10.55 -16.42 -4.38
N LEU A 71 11.01 -15.74 -3.32
CA LEU A 71 12.30 -16.07 -2.68
C LEU A 71 12.36 -17.50 -2.13
N GLY A 72 11.22 -18.07 -1.67
CA GLY A 72 11.16 -19.44 -1.18
C GLY A 72 10.87 -20.50 -2.27
N ASP A 73 10.15 -20.12 -3.32
CA ASP A 73 9.78 -20.94 -4.47
C ASP A 73 9.88 -20.10 -5.76
N PRO A 74 11.09 -19.99 -6.34
CA PRO A 74 11.30 -19.27 -7.61
C PRO A 74 10.51 -19.83 -8.79
N GLY A 75 10.13 -21.12 -8.70
CA GLY A 75 9.33 -21.80 -9.69
C GLY A 75 7.87 -21.39 -9.66
N LEU A 76 7.35 -20.85 -8.55
CA LEU A 76 5.92 -20.60 -8.31
C LEU A 76 5.05 -21.79 -8.75
N ASP A 77 5.35 -22.97 -8.23
CA ASP A 77 4.70 -24.20 -8.65
C ASP A 77 3.19 -24.16 -8.43
N GLY A 78 2.44 -24.58 -9.45
CA GLY A 78 0.98 -24.53 -9.45
C GLY A 78 0.37 -23.13 -9.64
N VAL A 79 1.17 -22.10 -9.93
CA VAL A 79 0.71 -20.78 -10.37
C VAL A 79 0.80 -20.68 -11.88
N SER A 80 -0.28 -20.23 -12.52
CA SER A 80 -0.35 -20.02 -13.98
C SER A 80 -0.25 -18.55 -14.37
N ALA A 81 -0.65 -17.63 -13.47
CA ALA A 81 -0.55 -16.19 -13.70
C ALA A 81 -0.28 -15.39 -12.43
N VAL A 82 0.38 -14.26 -12.63
CA VAL A 82 0.50 -13.18 -11.64
C VAL A 82 -0.10 -11.91 -12.25
N ILE A 83 -1.04 -11.31 -11.52
CA ILE A 83 -1.63 -10.01 -11.80
C ILE A 83 -1.04 -9.02 -10.80
N LEU A 84 -0.35 -7.99 -11.29
CA LEU A 84 0.15 -6.88 -10.50
C LEU A 84 -0.84 -5.73 -10.60
N ASP A 85 -1.79 -5.66 -9.66
CA ASP A 85 -2.75 -4.56 -9.62
C ASP A 85 -2.16 -3.29 -9.01
N GLU A 86 -2.74 -2.14 -9.36
CA GLU A 86 -2.36 -0.83 -8.82
C GLU A 86 -0.85 -0.51 -8.98
N ILE A 87 -0.22 -0.99 -10.05
CA ILE A 87 1.24 -0.86 -10.24
C ILE A 87 1.72 0.59 -10.33
N HIS A 88 0.79 1.52 -10.61
CA HIS A 88 1.05 2.95 -10.63
C HIS A 88 1.29 3.56 -9.24
N GLU A 89 1.07 2.82 -8.14
CA GLU A 89 1.54 3.24 -6.81
C GLU A 89 3.08 3.25 -6.73
N ARG A 90 3.78 2.51 -7.62
CA ARG A 90 5.25 2.49 -7.74
C ARG A 90 5.97 2.26 -6.40
N SER A 91 5.39 1.39 -5.56
CA SER A 91 6.02 0.95 -4.30
C SER A 91 7.22 0.06 -4.58
N LEU A 92 8.21 0.08 -3.69
CA LEU A 92 9.44 -0.69 -3.83
C LEU A 92 9.17 -2.19 -3.95
N GLU A 93 8.26 -2.71 -3.13
CA GLU A 93 7.89 -4.13 -3.16
C GLU A 93 7.24 -4.53 -4.49
N ALA A 94 6.44 -3.64 -5.12
CA ALA A 94 5.73 -3.97 -6.36
C ALA A 94 6.67 -3.95 -7.56
N ASP A 95 7.58 -2.97 -7.59
CA ASP A 95 8.64 -2.90 -8.59
C ASP A 95 9.58 -4.13 -8.45
N LEU A 96 9.93 -4.55 -7.22
CA LEU A 96 10.68 -5.79 -6.98
C LEU A 96 9.91 -7.04 -7.39
N ALA A 97 8.64 -7.16 -7.03
CA ALA A 97 7.81 -8.30 -7.40
C ALA A 97 7.71 -8.44 -8.93
N LEU A 98 7.55 -7.34 -9.67
CA LEU A 98 7.58 -7.34 -11.13
C LEU A 98 8.94 -7.83 -11.65
N ALA A 99 10.04 -7.26 -11.14
CA ALA A 99 11.39 -7.60 -11.59
C ALA A 99 11.71 -9.09 -11.38
N LEU A 100 11.38 -9.64 -10.21
CA LEU A 100 11.54 -11.08 -9.91
C LEU A 100 10.65 -11.96 -10.79
N CYS A 101 9.41 -11.54 -11.07
CA CYS A 101 8.52 -12.27 -11.98
C CYS A 101 9.07 -12.30 -13.42
N LEU A 102 9.63 -11.19 -13.91
CA LEU A 102 10.22 -11.11 -15.24
C LEU A 102 11.48 -11.99 -15.34
N ASP A 103 12.32 -11.97 -14.31
CA ASP A 103 13.51 -12.81 -14.24
C ASP A 103 13.15 -14.31 -14.19
N ALA A 104 12.19 -14.68 -13.34
CA ALA A 104 11.64 -16.03 -13.29
C ALA A 104 11.04 -16.46 -14.63
N GLN A 105 10.30 -15.58 -15.31
CA GLN A 105 9.72 -15.87 -16.62
C GLN A 105 10.80 -16.10 -17.68
N ALA A 106 11.90 -15.36 -17.65
CA ALA A 106 13.01 -15.51 -18.59
C ALA A 106 13.80 -16.80 -18.37
N MET A 107 14.03 -17.19 -17.11
CA MET A 107 14.98 -18.26 -16.75
C MET A 107 14.33 -19.61 -16.41
N LEU A 108 13.15 -19.61 -15.78
CA LEU A 108 12.57 -20.80 -15.16
C LEU A 108 11.14 -21.12 -15.65
N ARG A 109 10.32 -20.09 -15.85
CA ARG A 109 8.87 -20.20 -16.10
C ARG A 109 8.43 -19.40 -17.33
N PRO A 110 8.89 -19.74 -18.54
CA PRO A 110 8.46 -19.07 -19.78
C PRO A 110 6.95 -19.20 -20.04
N ASP A 111 6.28 -20.14 -19.36
CA ASP A 111 4.84 -20.35 -19.41
C ASP A 111 4.03 -19.44 -18.46
N LEU A 112 4.66 -18.83 -17.45
CA LEU A 112 3.99 -17.97 -16.48
C LEU A 112 3.43 -16.72 -17.19
N ARG A 113 2.15 -16.42 -16.97
CA ARG A 113 1.52 -15.22 -17.52
C ARG A 113 1.59 -14.05 -16.54
N LEU A 114 2.01 -12.89 -17.02
CA LEU A 114 2.07 -11.66 -16.23
C LEU A 114 1.08 -10.64 -16.78
N LEU A 115 0.37 -9.96 -15.89
CA LEU A 115 -0.52 -8.84 -16.22
C LEU A 115 -0.25 -7.70 -15.24
N ALA A 116 0.20 -6.54 -15.74
CA ALA A 116 0.28 -5.33 -14.94
C ALA A 116 -0.96 -4.46 -15.19
N MET A 117 -1.67 -4.10 -14.13
CA MET A 117 -2.85 -3.23 -14.20
C MET A 117 -2.50 -1.85 -13.64
N SER A 118 -2.79 -0.82 -14.43
CA SER A 118 -2.56 0.58 -14.08
C SER A 118 -3.81 1.41 -14.35
N ALA A 119 -4.15 2.31 -13.44
CA ALA A 119 -5.20 3.31 -13.63
C ALA A 119 -4.67 4.62 -14.25
N THR A 120 -3.36 4.71 -14.54
CA THR A 120 -2.72 5.89 -15.12
C THR A 120 -2.07 5.59 -16.48
N LEU A 121 -1.79 6.65 -17.24
CA LEU A 121 -1.31 6.60 -18.63
C LEU A 121 0.15 6.14 -18.81
N ASP A 122 0.87 5.72 -17.76
CA ASP A 122 2.25 5.20 -17.90
C ASP A 122 2.30 3.73 -18.38
N GLY A 123 1.37 3.35 -19.28
CA GLY A 123 1.31 2.01 -19.88
C GLY A 123 2.48 1.73 -20.84
N ALA A 124 3.05 2.78 -21.46
CA ALA A 124 4.11 2.65 -22.44
C ALA A 124 5.42 2.10 -21.84
N ARG A 125 5.82 2.61 -20.66
CA ARG A 125 7.03 2.13 -19.97
C ARG A 125 6.89 0.67 -19.55
N LEU A 126 5.77 0.32 -18.94
CA LEU A 126 5.48 -1.06 -18.52
C LEU A 126 5.41 -2.01 -19.71
N SER A 127 4.76 -1.58 -20.80
CA SER A 127 4.69 -2.34 -22.05
C SER A 127 6.08 -2.65 -22.62
N ALA A 128 6.99 -1.68 -22.60
CA ALA A 128 8.36 -1.87 -23.07
C ALA A 128 9.13 -2.89 -22.21
N ILE A 129 9.04 -2.78 -20.89
CA ILE A 129 9.75 -3.66 -19.94
C ILE A 129 9.20 -5.08 -19.96
N MET A 130 7.88 -5.22 -20.02
CA MET A 130 7.23 -6.53 -20.07
C MET A 130 7.22 -7.13 -21.49
N ASN A 131 7.66 -6.38 -22.50
CA ASN A 131 7.50 -6.70 -23.92
C ASN A 131 6.07 -7.16 -24.24
N ALA A 132 5.08 -6.40 -23.75
CA ALA A 132 3.68 -6.81 -23.70
C ALA A 132 2.75 -5.78 -24.37
N PRO A 133 1.66 -6.21 -25.02
CA PRO A 133 0.68 -5.31 -25.61
C PRO A 133 -0.08 -4.52 -24.54
N ILE A 134 -0.44 -3.28 -24.84
CA ILE A 134 -1.31 -2.45 -24.00
C ILE A 134 -2.76 -2.77 -24.35
N VAL A 135 -3.56 -3.08 -23.34
CA VAL A 135 -5.01 -3.22 -23.46
C VAL A 135 -5.68 -2.11 -22.68
N GLU A 136 -6.36 -1.22 -23.37
CA GLU A 136 -7.08 -0.10 -22.76
C GLU A 136 -8.54 -0.44 -22.51
N SER A 137 -9.00 -0.22 -21.29
CA SER A 137 -10.41 -0.33 -20.91
C SER A 137 -10.96 1.06 -20.62
N ALA A 138 -11.83 1.57 -21.50
CA ALA A 138 -12.59 2.79 -21.24
C ALA A 138 -13.57 2.54 -20.08
N GLY A 139 -13.16 2.89 -18.87
CA GLY A 139 -14.04 2.82 -17.69
C GLY A 139 -15.31 3.64 -17.90
N ARG A 140 -16.42 3.23 -17.28
CA ARG A 140 -17.63 4.05 -17.19
C ARG A 140 -17.50 4.92 -15.95
N MET A 141 -16.91 6.10 -16.09
CA MET A 141 -16.95 7.14 -15.06
C MET A 141 -18.04 8.14 -15.40
N HIS A 142 -18.88 8.45 -14.42
CA HIS A 142 -19.82 9.56 -14.54
C HIS A 142 -19.06 10.89 -14.45
N PRO A 143 -19.59 11.98 -15.04
CA PRO A 143 -18.95 13.28 -14.97
C PRO A 143 -18.81 13.76 -13.51
N VAL A 144 -17.65 14.33 -13.21
CA VAL A 144 -17.34 14.91 -11.89
C VAL A 144 -17.07 16.40 -12.06
N GLU A 145 -17.86 17.24 -11.40
CA GLU A 145 -17.59 18.68 -11.31
C GLU A 145 -16.39 18.92 -10.37
N ILE A 146 -15.41 19.71 -10.80
CA ILE A 146 -14.24 20.05 -9.98
C ILE A 146 -14.34 21.49 -9.49
N ARG A 147 -14.32 21.68 -8.18
CA ARG A 147 -14.23 23.01 -7.54
C ARG A 147 -12.91 23.14 -6.79
N HIS A 148 -12.31 24.32 -6.89
CA HIS A 148 -11.10 24.68 -6.17
C HIS A 148 -11.40 25.72 -5.08
N ALA A 149 -10.66 25.66 -3.98
CA ALA A 149 -10.74 26.69 -2.96
C ALA A 149 -10.21 28.04 -3.49
N ALA A 150 -10.78 29.14 -3.00
CA ALA A 150 -10.34 30.48 -3.38
C ALA A 150 -8.94 30.86 -2.86
N ARG A 151 -8.45 30.14 -1.84
CA ARG A 151 -7.14 30.35 -1.23
C ARG A 151 -6.53 29.02 -0.80
N ASP A 152 -5.21 28.96 -0.84
CA ASP A 152 -4.46 27.82 -0.33
C ASP A 152 -4.45 27.81 1.20
N ILE A 153 -4.34 26.60 1.76
CA ILE A 153 -4.11 26.41 3.20
C ILE A 153 -2.67 26.83 3.50
N ALA A 154 -2.50 27.84 4.34
CA ALA A 154 -1.20 28.41 4.67
C ALA A 154 -0.35 27.47 5.56
N ASP A 155 -0.99 26.85 6.56
CA ASP A 155 -0.35 25.91 7.48
C ASP A 155 -1.17 24.61 7.53
N LEU A 156 -0.50 23.47 7.46
CA LEU A 156 -1.13 22.15 7.53
C LEU A 156 -1.97 21.96 8.81
N ARG A 157 -1.64 22.66 9.89
CA ARG A 157 -2.44 22.64 11.14
C ARG A 157 -3.87 23.15 10.94
N ASP A 158 -4.11 23.99 9.93
CA ASP A 158 -5.41 24.57 9.63
C ASP A 158 -6.29 23.65 8.76
N LEU A 159 -5.70 22.58 8.18
CA LEU A 159 -6.39 21.63 7.31
C LEU A 159 -7.63 21.00 7.96
N PRO A 160 -7.61 20.51 9.21
CA PRO A 160 -8.79 19.91 9.82
C PRO A 160 -9.99 20.85 9.92
N GLY A 161 -9.74 22.12 10.30
CA GLY A 161 -10.80 23.13 10.37
C GLY A 161 -11.32 23.53 8.99
N ALA A 162 -10.43 23.63 7.98
CA ALA A 162 -10.83 23.87 6.60
C ALA A 162 -11.68 22.72 6.03
N MET A 163 -11.26 21.48 6.29
CA MET A 163 -11.98 20.26 5.91
C MET A 163 -13.37 20.22 6.53
N ALA A 164 -13.50 20.43 7.84
CA ALA A 164 -14.78 20.41 8.54
C ALA A 164 -15.77 21.46 7.98
N ARG A 165 -15.30 22.67 7.69
CA ARG A 165 -16.12 23.70 7.03
C ARG A 165 -16.59 23.27 5.65
N ALA A 166 -15.69 22.74 4.83
CA ALA A 166 -16.02 22.28 3.48
C ALA A 166 -17.05 21.14 3.50
N ILE A 167 -16.93 20.21 4.45
CA ILE A 167 -17.88 19.12 4.67
C ILE A 167 -19.28 19.67 4.99
N ARG A 168 -19.39 20.60 5.94
CA ARG A 168 -20.68 21.19 6.32
C ARG A 168 -21.36 21.90 5.14
N VAL A 169 -20.60 22.65 4.35
CA VAL A 169 -21.10 23.31 3.13
C VAL A 169 -21.56 22.27 2.10
N ALA A 170 -20.74 21.26 1.82
CA ALA A 170 -21.05 20.26 0.81
C ALA A 170 -22.28 19.39 1.17
N LEU A 171 -22.48 19.08 2.47
CA LEU A 171 -23.67 18.37 2.95
C LEU A 171 -24.96 19.17 2.68
N ALA A 172 -24.90 20.49 2.79
CA ALA A 172 -26.05 21.37 2.55
C ALA A 172 -26.34 21.57 1.05
N GLU A 173 -25.30 21.53 0.20
CA GLU A 173 -25.43 21.87 -1.24
C GLU A 173 -25.73 20.66 -2.14
N ALA A 174 -25.28 19.46 -1.80
CA ALA A 174 -25.32 18.32 -2.72
C ALA A 174 -25.71 16.99 -2.03
N PRO A 175 -26.47 16.10 -2.72
CA PRO A 175 -26.83 14.79 -2.21
C PRO A 175 -25.66 13.77 -2.27
N GLY A 176 -25.78 12.68 -1.50
CA GLY A 176 -24.85 11.54 -1.50
C GLY A 176 -23.66 11.68 -0.54
N ASP A 177 -23.04 10.56 -0.19
CA ASP A 177 -22.03 10.55 0.86
C ASP A 177 -20.77 11.31 0.49
N ILE A 178 -20.06 11.78 1.52
CA ILE A 178 -18.79 12.50 1.37
C ILE A 178 -17.62 11.54 1.66
N LEU A 179 -16.62 11.54 0.79
CA LEU A 179 -15.30 10.99 1.03
C LEU A 179 -14.28 12.12 1.14
N ALA A 180 -13.71 12.30 2.33
CA ALA A 180 -12.76 13.37 2.63
C ALA A 180 -11.34 12.82 2.79
N PHE A 181 -10.40 13.29 1.97
CA PHE A 181 -9.00 12.85 2.00
C PHE A 181 -8.14 13.73 2.91
N LEU A 182 -7.51 13.12 3.91
CA LEU A 182 -6.61 13.73 4.89
C LEU A 182 -5.27 12.97 4.95
N PRO A 183 -4.16 13.63 5.32
CA PRO A 183 -2.84 13.00 5.24
C PRO A 183 -2.61 11.90 6.28
N GLY A 184 -3.29 11.93 7.43
CA GLY A 184 -3.12 10.92 8.47
C GLY A 184 -4.11 11.01 9.62
N MET A 185 -3.92 10.12 10.60
CA MET A 185 -4.83 9.93 11.74
C MET A 185 -4.98 11.17 12.62
N GLY A 186 -3.89 11.91 12.84
CA GLY A 186 -3.93 13.14 13.65
C GLY A 186 -4.87 14.18 13.04
N GLU A 187 -4.81 14.34 11.72
CA GLU A 187 -5.69 15.24 10.98
C GLU A 187 -7.14 14.72 10.92
N ILE A 188 -7.33 13.40 10.78
CA ILE A 188 -8.66 12.75 10.84
C ILE A 188 -9.33 13.04 12.18
N ARG A 189 -8.67 12.76 13.31
CA ARG A 189 -9.24 12.97 14.65
C ARG A 189 -9.59 14.44 14.90
N ARG A 190 -8.70 15.37 14.56
CA ARG A 190 -9.00 16.81 14.70
C ARG A 190 -10.17 17.25 13.82
N THR A 191 -10.34 16.65 12.64
CA THR A 191 -11.47 16.92 11.76
C THR A 191 -12.77 16.35 12.34
N GLU A 192 -12.73 15.12 12.84
CA GLU A 192 -13.85 14.47 13.54
C GLU A 192 -14.32 15.31 14.73
N THR A 193 -13.42 15.78 15.59
CA THR A 193 -13.75 16.71 16.67
C THR A 193 -14.39 18.00 16.16
N ALA A 194 -13.88 18.58 15.06
CA ALA A 194 -14.46 19.78 14.46
C ALA A 194 -15.82 19.55 13.77
N LEU A 195 -16.17 18.29 13.51
CA LEU A 195 -17.47 17.85 12.99
C LEU A 195 -18.46 17.45 14.09
N ASP A 196 -18.16 17.71 15.36
CA ASP A 196 -19.12 17.45 16.43
C ASP A 196 -20.47 18.14 16.18
N GLY A 197 -21.55 17.46 16.57
CA GLY A 197 -22.94 17.88 16.32
C GLY A 197 -23.39 17.86 14.84
N LEU A 198 -22.66 17.20 13.94
CA LEU A 198 -23.06 17.05 12.55
C LEU A 198 -24.20 16.03 12.40
N ASP A 199 -25.23 16.38 11.63
CA ASP A 199 -26.35 15.49 11.27
C ASP A 199 -25.97 14.52 10.13
N ALA A 200 -24.90 13.77 10.34
CA ALA A 200 -24.42 12.70 9.46
C ALA A 200 -23.46 11.77 10.22
N ALA A 201 -23.40 10.50 9.85
CA ALA A 201 -22.43 9.59 10.47
C ALA A 201 -21.02 9.90 9.98
N VAL A 202 -20.13 10.25 10.91
CA VAL A 202 -18.70 10.50 10.63
C VAL A 202 -17.93 9.21 10.88
N LEU A 203 -17.28 8.68 9.84
CA LEU A 203 -16.58 7.40 9.88
C LEU A 203 -15.10 7.59 9.50
N PRO A 204 -14.14 7.38 10.41
CA PRO A 204 -12.74 7.36 10.03
C PRO A 204 -12.42 6.12 9.18
N LEU A 205 -11.51 6.27 8.22
CA LEU A 205 -11.00 5.17 7.40
C LEU A 205 -9.49 5.31 7.19
N HIS A 206 -8.72 4.62 8.03
CA HIS A 206 -7.27 4.57 7.93
C HIS A 206 -6.76 3.14 8.18
N GLY A 207 -5.55 2.85 7.69
CA GLY A 207 -4.93 1.51 7.74
C GLY A 207 -4.68 0.96 9.14
N ASP A 208 -4.93 1.79 10.15
CA ASP A 208 -4.71 1.53 11.55
C ASP A 208 -5.97 1.11 12.32
N LEU A 209 -7.16 1.25 11.72
CA LEU A 209 -8.40 0.78 12.33
C LEU A 209 -8.48 -0.77 12.39
N PRO A 210 -9.26 -1.32 13.33
CA PRO A 210 -9.65 -2.73 13.30
C PRO A 210 -10.40 -3.07 12.00
N PRO A 211 -10.25 -4.30 11.47
CA PRO A 211 -10.89 -4.69 10.20
C PRO A 211 -12.41 -4.50 10.19
N ALA A 212 -13.09 -4.83 11.31
CA ALA A 212 -14.53 -4.65 11.45
C ALA A 212 -14.96 -3.18 11.37
N THR A 213 -14.15 -2.25 11.90
CA THR A 213 -14.41 -0.81 11.83
C THR A 213 -14.20 -0.28 10.42
N GLN A 214 -13.18 -0.77 9.70
CA GLN A 214 -12.98 -0.42 8.28
C GLN A 214 -14.18 -0.86 7.42
N ASP A 215 -14.75 -2.03 7.71
CA ASP A 215 -15.91 -2.56 6.97
C ASP A 215 -17.16 -1.70 7.12
N LEU A 216 -17.30 -0.93 8.21
CA LEU A 216 -18.43 -0.01 8.39
C LEU A 216 -18.44 1.09 7.32
N ALA A 217 -17.26 1.59 6.92
CA ALA A 217 -17.16 2.58 5.85
C ALA A 217 -17.45 1.98 4.46
N LEU A 218 -17.36 0.65 4.30
CA LEU A 218 -17.49 -0.04 3.01
C LEU A 218 -18.85 -0.67 2.77
N ARG A 219 -19.71 -0.71 3.78
CA ARG A 219 -21.09 -1.19 3.64
C ARG A 219 -21.98 -0.05 3.16
N PRO A 220 -23.06 -0.33 2.42
CA PRO A 220 -24.14 0.63 2.26
C PRO A 220 -24.69 1.02 3.64
N ALA A 221 -25.15 2.26 3.81
CA ALA A 221 -25.76 2.73 5.04
C ALA A 221 -27.07 3.45 4.76
N ASP A 222 -27.93 3.48 5.79
CA ASP A 222 -29.14 4.28 5.79
C ASP A 222 -28.79 5.70 6.27
N GLY A 223 -29.01 6.70 5.41
CA GLY A 223 -28.73 8.11 5.71
C GLY A 223 -27.38 8.64 5.21
N ARG A 224 -27.03 9.88 5.58
CA ARG A 224 -25.83 10.57 5.11
C ARG A 224 -24.59 10.19 5.91
N ARG A 225 -23.48 9.97 5.19
CA ARG A 225 -22.17 9.69 5.79
C ARG A 225 -21.08 10.63 5.32
N VAL A 226 -20.10 10.78 6.18
CA VAL A 226 -18.83 11.45 5.92
C VAL A 226 -17.71 10.47 6.28
N VAL A 227 -17.04 9.93 5.26
CA VAL A 227 -15.89 9.05 5.43
C VAL A 227 -14.61 9.89 5.41
N LEU A 228 -13.91 9.95 6.55
CA LEU A 228 -12.63 10.66 6.68
C LEU A 228 -11.48 9.68 6.43
N ALA A 229 -10.88 9.72 5.24
CA ALA A 229 -9.95 8.71 4.77
C ALA A 229 -8.52 9.24 4.57
N THR A 230 -7.53 8.36 4.72
CA THR A 230 -6.19 8.57 4.14
C THR A 230 -6.15 8.10 2.68
N ALA A 231 -4.95 8.02 2.10
CA ALA A 231 -4.74 7.41 0.78
C ALA A 231 -5.24 5.96 0.65
N ILE A 232 -5.64 5.30 1.75
CA ILE A 232 -6.23 3.96 1.70
C ILE A 232 -7.50 3.87 0.84
N ALA A 233 -8.23 4.97 0.65
CA ALA A 233 -9.42 5.05 -0.21
C ALA A 233 -9.13 5.63 -1.61
N GLU A 234 -7.86 5.89 -1.93
CA GLU A 234 -7.44 6.52 -3.18
C GLU A 234 -7.55 5.58 -4.38
N THR A 235 -7.23 4.30 -4.16
CA THR A 235 -7.03 3.21 -5.13
C THR A 235 -7.81 1.95 -4.71
N SER A 236 -8.22 1.09 -5.65
CA SER A 236 -8.99 -0.19 -5.48
C SER A 236 -10.30 -0.22 -4.67
N LEU A 237 -10.58 0.75 -3.80
CA LEU A 237 -11.66 0.68 -2.82
C LEU A 237 -12.91 1.44 -3.27
N THR A 238 -14.04 0.75 -3.37
CA THR A 238 -15.32 1.44 -3.62
C THR A 238 -16.02 1.67 -2.30
N VAL A 239 -16.27 2.94 -1.98
CA VAL A 239 -17.11 3.35 -0.85
C VAL A 239 -18.52 3.60 -1.41
N PRO A 240 -19.50 2.73 -1.16
CA PRO A 240 -20.83 2.86 -1.75
C PRO A 240 -21.50 4.18 -1.35
N GLY A 241 -22.27 4.78 -2.26
CA GLY A 241 -23.06 5.99 -1.98
C GLY A 241 -22.28 7.31 -2.05
N VAL A 242 -20.94 7.27 -2.24
CA VAL A 242 -20.12 8.48 -2.39
C VAL A 242 -20.46 9.21 -3.68
N ARG A 243 -20.83 10.48 -3.54
CA ARG A 243 -21.07 11.41 -4.66
C ARG A 243 -20.26 12.69 -4.53
N ILE A 244 -19.64 12.92 -3.38
CA ILE A 244 -18.86 14.11 -3.09
C ILE A 244 -17.49 13.68 -2.56
N VAL A 245 -16.44 14.22 -3.15
CA VAL A 245 -15.06 14.09 -2.65
C VAL A 245 -14.58 15.44 -2.17
N ILE A 246 -13.93 15.47 -1.00
CA ILE A 246 -13.23 16.67 -0.53
C ILE A 246 -11.76 16.32 -0.30
N ASP A 247 -10.86 16.91 -1.06
CA ASP A 247 -9.44 16.58 -1.01
C ASP A 247 -8.64 17.67 -0.29
N GLY A 248 -7.91 17.29 0.76
CA GLY A 248 -6.99 18.17 1.45
C GLY A 248 -5.72 18.48 0.64
N GLY A 249 -5.37 17.66 -0.36
CA GLY A 249 -4.23 17.87 -1.24
C GLY A 249 -2.89 17.39 -0.67
N PHE A 250 -2.93 16.62 0.42
CA PHE A 250 -1.74 16.09 1.09
C PHE A 250 -1.81 14.57 1.27
N ARG A 251 -0.63 13.96 1.42
CA ARG A 251 -0.45 12.55 1.80
C ARG A 251 0.78 12.40 2.70
N ARG A 252 0.84 11.31 3.46
CA ARG A 252 2.07 10.87 4.14
C ARG A 252 2.79 9.86 3.26
N ALA A 253 4.08 10.06 3.04
CA ALA A 253 4.94 9.15 2.29
C ALA A 253 6.24 8.87 3.06
N PRO A 254 6.80 7.66 2.96
CA PRO A 254 8.13 7.36 3.51
C PRO A 254 9.20 8.20 2.78
N ARG A 255 10.15 8.72 3.54
CA ARG A 255 11.31 9.47 3.06
C ARG A 255 12.54 8.97 3.79
N PHE A 256 13.53 8.51 3.03
CA PHE A 256 14.83 8.20 3.59
C PHE A 256 15.50 9.48 4.09
N ASP A 257 15.97 9.44 5.33
CA ASP A 257 16.79 10.49 5.92
C ASP A 257 18.23 9.98 5.98
N SER A 258 19.09 10.52 5.12
CA SER A 258 20.49 10.13 5.02
C SER A 258 21.29 10.45 6.28
N ALA A 259 20.86 11.42 7.09
CA ALA A 259 21.58 11.81 8.30
C ALA A 259 21.40 10.78 9.42
N SER A 260 20.19 10.22 9.55
CA SER A 260 19.88 9.18 10.54
C SER A 260 20.02 7.75 9.99
N GLY A 261 20.05 7.58 8.67
CA GLY A 261 20.04 6.27 8.01
C GLY A 261 18.70 5.53 8.17
N LEU A 262 17.63 6.27 8.51
CA LEU A 262 16.29 5.76 8.78
C LEU A 262 15.25 6.37 7.83
N THR A 263 14.16 5.65 7.64
CA THR A 263 12.99 6.14 6.90
C THR A 263 12.03 6.84 7.85
N ARG A 264 11.66 8.10 7.55
CA ARG A 264 10.63 8.84 8.28
C ARG A 264 9.41 9.09 7.41
N LEU A 265 8.23 9.25 8.03
CA LEU A 265 7.06 9.72 7.31
C LEU A 265 7.12 11.24 7.13
N ALA A 266 7.05 11.72 5.90
CA ALA A 266 6.90 13.13 5.57
C ALA A 266 5.50 13.40 5.02
N THR A 267 4.91 14.53 5.41
CA THR A 267 3.70 15.02 4.75
C THR A 267 4.10 15.84 3.54
N GLU A 268 3.55 15.51 2.39
CA GLU A 268 3.82 16.17 1.12
C GLU A 268 2.53 16.39 0.32
N ARG A 269 2.62 17.24 -0.70
CA ARG A 269 1.53 17.44 -1.66
C ARG A 269 1.34 16.19 -2.52
N VAL A 270 0.09 15.90 -2.86
CA VAL A 270 -0.26 14.85 -3.81
C VAL A 270 0.19 15.21 -5.23
N SER A 271 0.39 14.20 -6.08
CA SER A 271 0.51 14.41 -7.52
C SER A 271 -0.83 14.81 -8.14
N ARG A 272 -0.77 15.35 -9.37
CA ARG A 272 -1.97 15.61 -10.18
C ARG A 272 -2.72 14.30 -10.45
N ALA A 273 -2.02 13.23 -10.81
CA ALA A 273 -2.63 11.92 -11.03
C ALA A 273 -3.39 11.42 -9.79
N ALA A 274 -2.79 11.49 -8.60
CA ALA A 274 -3.46 11.15 -7.34
C ALA A 274 -4.70 12.03 -7.08
N ALA A 275 -4.60 13.34 -7.28
CA ALA A 275 -5.74 14.25 -7.12
C ALA A 275 -6.87 13.97 -8.11
N ASP A 276 -6.56 13.52 -9.32
CA ASP A 276 -7.54 13.14 -10.34
C ASP A 276 -8.20 11.79 -10.00
N GLN A 277 -7.44 10.81 -9.49
CA GLN A 277 -7.97 9.54 -8.98
C GLN A 277 -8.91 9.75 -7.79
N ARG A 278 -8.51 10.60 -6.83
CA ARG A 278 -9.35 10.98 -5.67
C ARG A 278 -10.65 11.61 -6.15
N ALA A 279 -10.59 12.58 -7.06
CA ALA A 279 -11.78 13.21 -7.62
C ALA A 279 -12.70 12.19 -8.34
N GLY A 280 -12.12 11.25 -9.09
CA GLY A 280 -12.85 10.19 -9.77
C GLY A 280 -13.67 9.27 -8.84
N ARG A 281 -13.35 9.23 -7.54
CA ARG A 281 -14.16 8.49 -6.55
C ARG A 281 -15.59 9.02 -6.44
N ALA A 282 -15.82 10.31 -6.72
CA ALA A 282 -17.15 10.92 -6.76
C ALA A 282 -18.00 10.45 -7.95
N GLY A 283 -17.37 9.93 -9.01
CA GLY A 283 -18.00 9.58 -10.29
C GLY A 283 -18.22 8.08 -10.51
N ARG A 284 -18.05 7.23 -9.49
CA ARG A 284 -18.12 5.77 -9.63
C ARG A 284 -19.55 5.23 -9.83
N GLU A 285 -20.53 5.82 -9.18
CA GLU A 285 -21.92 5.31 -9.20
C GLU A 285 -22.90 6.27 -9.91
N ALA A 286 -22.59 7.57 -9.91
CA ALA A 286 -23.43 8.63 -10.47
C ALA A 286 -22.61 9.90 -10.70
N PRO A 287 -23.15 10.93 -11.38
CA PRO A 287 -22.51 12.24 -11.43
C PRO A 287 -22.25 12.80 -10.02
N GLY A 288 -21.07 13.36 -9.84
CA GLY A 288 -20.55 13.77 -8.54
C GLY A 288 -19.80 15.09 -8.55
N LEU A 289 -19.31 15.47 -7.37
CA LEU A 289 -18.60 16.71 -7.09
C LEU A 289 -17.27 16.40 -6.41
N ALA A 290 -16.17 17.02 -6.85
CA ALA A 290 -14.91 17.02 -6.13
C ALA A 290 -14.52 18.45 -5.74
N ILE A 291 -14.32 18.67 -4.44
CA ILE A 291 -13.86 19.95 -3.87
C ILE A 291 -12.41 19.79 -3.46
N ARG A 292 -11.53 20.58 -4.07
CA ARG A 292 -10.10 20.62 -3.78
C ARG A 292 -9.81 21.79 -2.85
N LEU A 293 -9.24 21.53 -1.68
CA LEU A 293 -8.94 22.57 -0.67
C LEU A 293 -7.68 23.39 -0.99
N TRP A 294 -7.41 23.59 -2.27
CA TRP A 294 -6.31 24.40 -2.80
C TRP A 294 -6.73 25.08 -4.10
N THR A 295 -5.99 26.12 -4.48
CA THR A 295 -6.28 26.95 -5.64
C THR A 295 -5.98 26.23 -6.96
N GLU A 296 -6.60 26.70 -8.05
CA GLU A 296 -6.27 26.21 -9.39
C GLU A 296 -4.80 26.52 -9.78
N ALA A 297 -4.24 27.62 -9.25
CA ALA A 297 -2.81 27.93 -9.42
C ALA A 297 -1.93 26.88 -8.75
N ALA A 298 -2.23 26.48 -7.52
CA ALA A 298 -1.54 25.40 -6.83
C ALA A 298 -1.70 24.05 -7.56
N GLN A 299 -2.87 23.78 -8.17
CA GLN A 299 -3.09 22.57 -8.99
C GLN A 299 -2.11 22.48 -10.16
N ARG A 300 -1.87 23.59 -10.88
CA ARG A 300 -0.94 23.62 -12.01
C ARG A 300 0.51 23.37 -11.60
N GLY A 301 0.86 23.72 -10.36
CA GLY A 301 2.19 23.48 -9.78
C GLY A 301 2.41 22.06 -9.26
N LEU A 302 1.38 21.20 -9.21
CA LEU A 302 1.56 19.81 -8.76
C LEU A 302 2.35 19.00 -9.78
N ARG A 303 3.23 18.12 -9.27
CA ARG A 303 3.92 17.10 -10.08
C ARG A 303 2.88 16.23 -10.79
N ALA A 304 3.19 15.80 -12.01
CA ALA A 304 2.27 15.00 -12.81
C ALA A 304 1.96 13.65 -12.15
N TYR A 305 3.00 12.95 -11.71
CA TYR A 305 2.95 11.62 -11.11
C TYR A 305 3.76 11.59 -9.82
N ASP A 306 3.49 10.61 -8.97
CA ASP A 306 4.34 10.36 -7.82
C ASP A 306 5.69 9.79 -8.25
N ARG A 307 6.72 10.10 -7.46
CA ARG A 307 8.06 9.60 -7.70
C ARG A 307 8.13 8.15 -7.21
N PRO A 308 8.67 7.20 -7.99
CA PRO A 308 8.82 5.82 -7.57
C PRO A 308 9.60 5.67 -6.27
N GLU A 309 9.15 4.78 -5.39
CA GLU A 309 9.74 4.60 -4.06
C GLU A 309 11.19 4.11 -4.14
N ILE A 310 11.54 3.31 -5.16
CA ILE A 310 12.91 2.83 -5.41
C ILE A 310 13.95 3.95 -5.55
N LEU A 311 13.51 5.18 -5.91
CA LEU A 311 14.42 6.31 -6.05
C LEU A 311 14.63 7.09 -4.74
N ASP A 312 13.79 6.88 -3.74
CA ASP A 312 13.72 7.68 -2.51
C ASP A 312 13.85 6.86 -1.21
N ALA A 313 13.79 5.54 -1.30
CA ALA A 313 13.85 4.62 -0.16
C ALA A 313 15.27 4.18 0.19
N GLU A 314 15.41 3.67 1.42
CA GLU A 314 16.55 2.84 1.83
C GLU A 314 16.46 1.48 1.13
N LEU A 315 17.57 0.96 0.60
CA LEU A 315 17.58 -0.20 -0.30
C LEU A 315 18.15 -1.49 0.31
N SER A 316 18.52 -1.53 1.58
CA SER A 316 19.12 -2.73 2.21
C SER A 316 18.22 -3.96 2.13
N GLY A 317 16.91 -3.80 2.32
CA GLY A 317 15.94 -4.88 2.13
C GLY A 317 15.93 -5.41 0.69
N LEU A 318 15.87 -4.51 -0.29
CA LEU A 318 15.92 -4.86 -1.72
C LEU A 318 17.22 -5.58 -2.06
N VAL A 319 18.37 -5.08 -1.63
CA VAL A 319 19.68 -5.69 -1.91
C VAL A 319 19.77 -7.08 -1.28
N LEU A 320 19.30 -7.26 -0.05
CA LEU A 320 19.29 -8.56 0.62
C LEU A 320 18.39 -9.57 -0.11
N ASP A 321 17.19 -9.13 -0.55
CA ASP A 321 16.27 -9.99 -1.29
C ASP A 321 16.82 -10.36 -2.66
N CYS A 322 17.42 -9.42 -3.40
CA CYS A 322 18.10 -9.71 -4.67
C CYS A 322 19.28 -10.68 -4.48
N ALA A 323 20.07 -10.51 -3.42
CA ALA A 323 21.18 -11.41 -3.12
C ALA A 323 20.68 -12.82 -2.73
N ALA A 324 19.54 -12.93 -2.05
CA ALA A 324 18.88 -14.19 -1.74
C ALA A 324 18.26 -14.86 -2.99
N TRP A 325 17.76 -14.06 -3.93
CA TRP A 325 17.27 -14.51 -5.23
C TRP A 325 18.40 -15.04 -6.13
N GLY A 326 19.58 -14.43 -6.05
CA GLY A 326 20.77 -14.83 -6.81
C GLY A 326 21.09 -13.93 -8.01
N THR A 327 20.29 -12.89 -8.25
CA THR A 327 20.50 -11.90 -9.33
C THR A 327 20.66 -10.51 -8.70
N PRO A 328 21.76 -9.78 -8.95
CA PRO A 328 21.97 -8.48 -8.35
C PRO A 328 20.98 -7.43 -8.90
N PRO A 329 20.69 -6.35 -8.14
CA PRO A 329 19.70 -5.34 -8.55
C PRO A 329 19.94 -4.71 -9.93
N GLY A 330 21.21 -4.58 -10.36
CA GLY A 330 21.57 -3.99 -11.66
C GLY A 330 21.32 -4.90 -12.86
N GLU A 331 21.09 -6.19 -12.64
CA GLU A 331 20.81 -7.18 -13.70
C GLU A 331 19.30 -7.49 -13.80
N LEU A 332 18.53 -7.13 -12.77
CA LEU A 332 17.08 -7.26 -12.78
C LEU A 332 16.42 -6.11 -13.56
N THR A 333 15.31 -6.42 -14.23
CA THR A 333 14.58 -5.44 -15.05
C THR A 333 13.57 -4.67 -14.20
N PHE A 334 13.98 -3.52 -13.66
CA PHE A 334 13.11 -2.59 -12.93
C PHE A 334 12.48 -1.52 -13.84
N PRO A 335 11.27 -1.01 -13.51
CA PRO A 335 10.70 0.18 -14.14
C PRO A 335 11.56 1.44 -14.09
N ASP A 336 12.28 1.63 -12.99
CA ASP A 336 13.31 2.64 -12.83
C ASP A 336 14.53 1.98 -12.16
N ALA A 337 15.72 2.26 -12.68
CA ALA A 337 16.93 1.66 -12.12
C ALA A 337 17.17 2.16 -10.67
N PRO A 338 17.49 1.25 -9.72
CA PRO A 338 17.85 1.65 -8.37
C PRO A 338 19.11 2.55 -8.38
N PRO A 339 19.11 3.69 -7.66
CA PRO A 339 20.25 4.61 -7.72
C PRO A 339 21.52 4.04 -7.07
N GLU A 340 22.68 4.22 -7.71
CA GLU A 340 23.97 3.63 -7.29
C GLU A 340 24.42 4.04 -5.88
N GLY A 341 24.20 5.30 -5.48
CA GLY A 341 24.56 5.78 -4.14
C GLY A 341 23.83 5.02 -3.03
N PRO A 342 22.48 5.03 -3.01
CA PRO A 342 21.65 4.18 -2.15
C PRO A 342 22.00 2.69 -2.20
N LEU A 343 22.31 2.12 -3.38
CA LEU A 343 22.75 0.72 -3.48
C LEU A 343 24.09 0.47 -2.77
N ALA A 344 25.06 1.38 -2.91
CA ALA A 344 26.34 1.28 -2.23
C ALA A 344 26.17 1.37 -0.70
N ALA A 345 25.32 2.29 -0.21
CA ALA A 345 25.00 2.41 1.21
C ALA A 345 24.32 1.15 1.77
N ALA A 346 23.38 0.58 1.01
CA ALA A 346 22.71 -0.67 1.34
C ALA A 346 23.69 -1.85 1.44
N ARG A 347 24.61 -2.00 0.48
CA ARG A 347 25.67 -3.03 0.51
C ARG A 347 26.61 -2.86 1.70
N ALA A 348 27.02 -1.62 2.01
CA ALA A 348 27.87 -1.33 3.16
C ALA A 348 27.17 -1.73 4.47
N LEU A 349 25.89 -1.36 4.65
CA LEU A 349 25.11 -1.78 5.81
C LEU A 349 25.01 -3.31 5.91
N LEU A 350 24.75 -4.01 4.81
CA LEU A 350 24.63 -5.47 4.83
C LEU A 350 25.97 -6.16 5.12
N ALA A 351 27.09 -5.59 4.69
CA ALA A 351 28.42 -6.06 5.07
C ALA A 351 28.68 -5.84 6.57
N ASP A 352 28.34 -4.68 7.11
CA ASP A 352 28.46 -4.37 8.55
C ASP A 352 27.62 -5.30 9.42
N LEU A 353 26.45 -5.72 8.93
CA LEU A 353 25.57 -6.69 9.59
C LEU A 353 26.01 -8.16 9.39
N GLY A 354 27.07 -8.41 8.62
CA GLY A 354 27.54 -9.76 8.27
C GLY A 354 26.61 -10.53 7.33
N ALA A 355 25.66 -9.85 6.67
CA ALA A 355 24.73 -10.44 5.73
C ALA A 355 25.35 -10.67 4.34
N MET A 356 26.39 -9.90 4.00
CA MET A 356 27.16 -10.00 2.76
C MET A 356 28.66 -10.11 3.05
N ASP A 357 29.39 -10.82 2.20
CA ASP A 357 30.85 -10.92 2.26
C ASP A 357 31.54 -9.78 1.49
N GLU A 358 32.88 -9.71 1.58
CA GLU A 358 33.69 -8.69 0.89
C GLU A 358 33.60 -8.77 -0.65
N ALA A 359 33.22 -9.92 -1.20
CA ALA A 359 33.00 -10.12 -2.64
C ALA A 359 31.58 -9.73 -3.08
N GLY A 360 30.72 -9.31 -2.15
CA GLY A 360 29.32 -8.96 -2.41
C GLY A 360 28.39 -10.18 -2.49
N GLY A 361 28.84 -11.36 -2.06
CA GLY A 361 28.02 -12.57 -1.96
C GLY A 361 27.19 -12.59 -0.68
N ILE A 362 26.00 -13.22 -0.72
CA ILE A 362 25.17 -13.42 0.47
C ILE A 362 25.77 -14.49 1.39
N THR A 363 25.90 -14.18 2.68
CA THR A 363 26.44 -15.12 3.68
C THR A 363 25.37 -16.10 4.18
N PRO A 364 25.73 -17.17 4.92
CA PRO A 364 24.75 -18.01 5.61
C PRO A 364 23.87 -17.22 6.60
N LEU A 365 24.43 -16.19 7.25
CA LEU A 365 23.66 -15.28 8.09
C LEU A 365 22.68 -14.46 7.24
N GLY A 366 23.13 -13.89 6.11
CA GLY A 366 22.26 -13.15 5.18
C GLY A 366 21.10 -13.99 4.65
N LYS A 367 21.33 -15.26 4.32
CA LYS A 367 20.26 -16.19 3.94
C LYS A 367 19.24 -16.40 5.05
N ARG A 368 19.69 -16.55 6.31
CA ARG A 368 18.77 -16.63 7.46
C ARG A 368 18.00 -15.32 7.65
N MET A 369 18.67 -14.17 7.52
CA MET A 369 18.04 -12.85 7.62
C MET A 369 16.93 -12.67 6.60
N SER A 370 17.15 -13.05 5.33
CA SER A 370 16.14 -12.89 4.27
C SER A 370 14.89 -13.75 4.51
N THR A 371 15.01 -14.89 5.20
CA THR A 371 13.85 -15.73 5.55
C THR A 371 12.91 -15.11 6.59
N LEU A 372 13.40 -14.17 7.40
CA LEU A 372 12.58 -13.53 8.44
C LEU A 372 11.58 -12.51 7.88
N GLY A 373 11.88 -11.93 6.71
CA GLY A 373 11.03 -10.91 6.08
C GLY A 373 10.88 -9.62 6.88
N ALA A 374 11.82 -9.36 7.79
CA ALA A 374 11.95 -8.12 8.56
C ALA A 374 13.01 -7.19 7.94
N HIS A 375 13.05 -5.93 8.38
CA HIS A 375 14.15 -5.03 7.98
C HIS A 375 15.53 -5.63 8.34
N PRO A 376 16.59 -5.52 7.50
CA PRO A 376 17.87 -6.19 7.74
C PRO A 376 18.49 -5.95 9.14
N ARG A 377 18.42 -4.72 9.66
CA ARG A 377 18.86 -4.43 11.04
C ARG A 377 18.10 -5.24 12.12
N LEU A 378 16.78 -5.40 11.94
CA LEU A 378 15.95 -6.16 12.88
C LEU A 378 16.18 -7.66 12.72
N ALA A 379 16.34 -8.14 11.48
CA ALA A 379 16.71 -9.52 11.20
C ALA A 379 18.06 -9.90 11.83
N ALA A 380 19.07 -9.04 11.71
CA ALA A 380 20.37 -9.22 12.34
C ALA A 380 20.25 -9.25 13.87
N MET A 381 19.51 -8.30 14.47
CA MET A 381 19.26 -8.26 15.91
C MET A 381 18.59 -9.55 16.42
N MET A 382 17.54 -10.03 15.75
CA MET A 382 16.85 -11.26 16.13
C MET A 382 17.74 -12.51 16.01
N LEU A 383 18.65 -12.54 15.03
CA LEU A 383 19.56 -13.68 14.82
C LEU A 383 20.84 -13.63 15.65
N ALA A 384 21.14 -12.49 16.26
CA ALA A 384 22.26 -12.31 17.18
C ALA A 384 21.95 -12.77 18.62
N ALA A 385 20.67 -12.95 18.96
CA ALA A 385 20.28 -13.47 20.28
C ALA A 385 20.76 -14.91 20.47
N GLU A 386 21.46 -15.18 21.58
CA GLU A 386 22.01 -16.51 21.89
C GLU A 386 21.07 -17.29 22.82
N GLU A 387 20.42 -16.58 23.74
CA GLU A 387 19.52 -17.17 24.73
C GLU A 387 18.05 -17.01 24.38
N SER A 388 17.20 -17.94 24.84
CA SER A 388 15.75 -17.90 24.58
C SER A 388 15.07 -16.62 25.07
N GLY A 389 15.51 -16.05 26.20
CA GLY A 389 14.99 -14.79 26.73
C GLY A 389 15.38 -13.57 25.89
N GLU A 390 16.59 -13.56 25.34
CA GLU A 390 17.06 -12.51 24.42
C GLU A 390 16.29 -12.59 23.09
N ALA A 391 16.09 -13.80 22.57
CA ALA A 391 15.38 -14.02 21.32
C ALA A 391 13.92 -13.54 21.43
N ALA A 392 13.24 -13.84 22.54
CA ALA A 392 11.89 -13.32 22.80
C ALA A 392 11.87 -11.79 22.80
N ARG A 393 12.77 -11.15 23.56
CA ARG A 393 12.86 -9.68 23.63
C ARG A 393 13.21 -9.05 22.27
N ALA A 394 14.09 -9.66 21.49
CA ALA A 394 14.45 -9.16 20.16
C ALA A 394 13.25 -9.22 19.21
N CYS A 395 12.45 -10.30 19.27
CA CYS A 395 11.19 -10.41 18.54
C CYS A 395 10.19 -9.34 18.97
N ASP A 396 10.05 -9.07 20.27
CA ASP A 396 9.15 -8.03 20.79
C ASP A 396 9.58 -6.63 20.32
N ILE A 397 10.88 -6.32 20.37
CA ILE A 397 11.43 -5.06 19.86
C ILE A 397 11.19 -4.92 18.36
N ALA A 398 11.44 -5.97 17.58
CA ALA A 398 11.19 -5.95 16.14
C ALA A 398 9.69 -5.74 15.85
N ALA A 399 8.81 -6.43 16.58
CA ALA A 399 7.37 -6.27 16.47
C ALA A 399 6.90 -4.86 16.84
N LEU A 400 7.52 -4.21 17.83
CA LEU A 400 7.24 -2.83 18.19
C LEU A 400 7.67 -1.82 17.13
N LEU A 401 8.85 -2.02 16.54
CA LEU A 401 9.42 -1.10 15.57
C LEU A 401 8.73 -1.20 14.19
N GLU A 402 8.29 -2.39 13.80
CA GLU A 402 7.54 -2.60 12.54
C GLU A 402 6.03 -2.47 12.71
N GLY A 403 5.54 -2.73 13.91
CA GLY A 403 4.12 -2.84 14.23
C GLY A 403 3.47 -1.52 14.63
N ARG A 404 2.27 -1.66 15.15
CA ARG A 404 1.53 -0.52 15.73
C ARG A 404 2.00 -0.34 17.16
N ASP A 405 2.16 0.91 17.60
CA ASP A 405 2.38 1.22 19.01
C ASP A 405 1.19 0.64 19.83
N PRO A 406 1.44 -0.26 20.80
CA PRO A 406 0.39 -0.87 21.62
C PRO A 406 -0.33 0.15 22.50
N LEU A 407 0.28 1.27 22.85
CA LEU A 407 -0.23 2.24 23.82
C LEU A 407 -1.15 3.30 23.21
N ARG A 408 -2.08 2.91 22.31
CA ARG A 408 -2.88 3.88 21.53
C ARG A 408 -3.69 4.88 22.36
N ALA A 409 -3.34 6.15 22.17
CA ALA A 409 -4.16 7.37 22.15
C ALA A 409 -5.05 7.68 23.38
N GLY A 410 -4.49 8.48 24.29
CA GLY A 410 -5.25 9.22 25.30
C GLY A 410 -4.41 10.21 26.11
N MET A 411 -3.09 10.00 26.25
CA MET A 411 -2.22 10.87 27.04
C MET A 411 -0.84 11.02 26.42
N GLU A 412 -0.07 11.98 26.95
CA GLU A 412 1.37 12.19 26.72
C GLU A 412 2.18 10.96 27.19
N THR A 413 2.02 9.83 26.52
CA THR A 413 2.78 8.62 26.84
C THR A 413 4.23 8.84 26.41
N PRO A 414 5.24 8.74 27.30
CA PRO A 414 6.65 8.90 26.95
C PRO A 414 7.05 8.00 25.79
N ALA A 415 8.08 8.37 25.03
CA ALA A 415 8.59 7.56 23.91
C ALA A 415 9.47 6.37 24.37
N ASP A 416 9.44 6.00 25.65
CA ASP A 416 10.24 4.92 26.22
C ASP A 416 9.83 3.55 25.65
N ILE A 417 10.82 2.80 25.17
CA ILE A 417 10.63 1.46 24.61
C ILE A 417 10.24 0.46 25.70
N MET A 418 10.70 0.63 26.94
CA MET A 418 10.43 -0.30 28.03
C MET A 418 8.93 -0.34 28.36
N THR A 419 8.28 0.83 28.42
CA THR A 419 6.83 0.92 28.64
C THR A 419 6.02 0.16 27.57
N ARG A 420 6.53 0.13 26.33
CA ARG A 420 5.86 -0.56 25.21
C ARG A 420 6.12 -2.05 25.24
N LEU A 421 7.31 -2.48 25.67
CA LEU A 421 7.62 -3.89 25.88
C LEU A 421 6.76 -4.49 27.00
N GLU A 422 6.60 -3.75 28.11
CA GLU A 422 5.71 -4.16 29.21
C GLU A 422 4.26 -4.33 28.74
N ALA A 423 3.75 -3.40 27.92
CA ALA A 423 2.40 -3.46 27.39
C ALA A 423 2.14 -4.64 26.42
N ILE A 424 3.18 -5.15 25.76
CA ILE A 424 3.05 -6.37 24.94
C ILE A 424 3.11 -7.62 25.81
N ALA A 425 3.93 -7.62 26.86
CA ALA A 425 4.06 -8.74 27.78
C ALA A 425 2.79 -8.96 28.61
N ASP A 426 2.07 -7.89 28.96
CA ASP A 426 0.80 -7.92 29.68
C ASP A 426 -0.27 -7.09 28.93
N PRO A 427 -1.01 -7.70 27.98
CA PRO A 427 -1.99 -6.99 27.14
C PRO A 427 -3.32 -6.68 27.85
N SER A 428 -3.37 -6.74 29.20
CA SER A 428 -4.61 -6.61 29.99
C SER A 428 -5.19 -5.20 30.11
#